data_AF-A0A7C5AHQ5-F1
#
_entry.id   AF-A0A7C5AHQ5-F1
#
_cell.length_a   1.000
_cell.length_b   1.000
_cell.length_c   1.000
_cell.angle_alpha   90.00
_cell.angle_beta   90.00
_cell.angle_gamma   90.00
#
_symmetry.space_group_name_H-M   'P 1'
#
loop_
_entity.id
_entity.type
_entity.pdbx_description
1 polymer ?
#
loop_
_entity_poly.entity_id
_entity_poly.type
_entity_poly.pdbx_seq_one_letter_code
_entity_poly.pdbx_strand_id
1 'polypeptide(L)'
;MKVRCPYCRHIFEASRSGPCPKCGRTSLLPGYFDVPARPAADREERRARSVRGFAAASPPLLANRPLQIAIGCFLLAVAGALYVGRARTPGPTPLEEQRALALRNLETLRVALEQMRSHVGRYPLSGEGLVSLMHDPGLAGWKGPYVLELKPDPWQRQFLYVSDGTNVLLYSAGPDGLPRTADDLMAPRTAAAAMGGEPCITVDLPR
;
A
#
# COMPACT_ATOMS: atom_id res chain seq x y z
N MET A 1 25.12 -22.42 51.70
CA MET A 1 25.22 -21.16 50.91
C MET A 1 24.54 -20.07 51.72
N LYS A 2 25.21 -18.94 51.96
CA LYS A 2 24.61 -17.79 52.68
C LYS A 2 23.76 -16.99 51.70
N VAL A 3 22.53 -16.70 52.09
CA VAL A 3 21.55 -16.04 51.22
C VAL A 3 20.98 -14.82 51.93
N ARG A 4 20.69 -13.78 51.14
CA ARG A 4 20.18 -12.50 51.65
C ARG A 4 18.68 -12.45 51.42
N CYS A 5 17.91 -12.24 52.48
CA CYS A 5 16.46 -12.07 52.36
C CYS A 5 16.13 -10.82 51.52
N PRO A 6 15.28 -10.90 50.49
CA PRO A 6 14.94 -9.75 49.65
C PRO A 6 14.16 -8.66 50.42
N TYR A 7 13.41 -9.04 51.46
CA TYR A 7 12.58 -8.10 52.21
C TYR A 7 13.36 -7.36 53.30
N CYS A 8 14.08 -8.09 54.17
CA CYS A 8 14.74 -7.49 55.34
C CYS A 8 16.27 -7.37 55.20
N ARG A 9 16.84 -7.80 54.08
CA ARG A 9 18.28 -7.80 53.75
C ARG A 9 19.20 -8.52 54.74
N HIS A 10 18.63 -9.25 55.70
CA HIS A 10 19.37 -10.10 56.62
C HIS A 10 20.00 -11.27 55.87
N ILE A 11 21.26 -11.57 56.17
CA ILE A 11 22.02 -12.68 55.58
C ILE A 11 21.93 -13.85 56.54
N PHE A 12 21.43 -14.98 56.08
CA PHE A 12 21.31 -16.20 56.88
C PHE A 12 21.77 -17.42 56.07
N GLU A 13 22.09 -18.51 56.76
CA GLU A 13 22.45 -19.77 56.14
C GLU A 13 21.17 -20.43 55.61
N ALA A 14 21.12 -20.78 54.32
CA ALA A 14 19.95 -21.41 53.73
C ALA A 14 19.80 -22.84 54.27
N SER A 15 19.05 -23.02 55.36
CA SER A 15 18.55 -24.34 55.79
C SER A 15 17.22 -24.61 55.09
N ARG A 16 17.04 -25.85 54.64
CA ARG A 16 15.96 -26.39 53.79
C ARG A 16 14.62 -25.68 54.03
N SER A 17 14.28 -24.75 53.13
CA SER A 17 12.97 -24.08 52.99
C SER A 17 12.23 -23.75 54.30
N GLY A 18 12.60 -22.64 54.94
CA GLY A 18 11.85 -22.06 56.07
C GLY A 18 11.65 -20.55 55.92
N PRO A 19 10.70 -19.95 56.67
CA PRO A 19 10.54 -18.49 56.70
C PRO A 19 11.82 -17.84 57.23
N CYS A 20 12.09 -16.61 56.79
CA CYS A 20 13.25 -15.88 57.30
C CYS A 20 13.13 -15.70 58.83
N PRO A 21 14.17 -16.04 59.63
CA PRO A 21 14.08 -15.99 61.10
C PRO A 21 13.89 -14.58 61.64
N LYS A 22 14.22 -13.55 60.85
CA LYS A 22 14.11 -12.15 61.29
C LYS A 22 12.75 -11.52 60.98
N CYS A 23 12.19 -11.79 59.80
CA CYS A 23 10.96 -11.12 59.35
C CYS A 23 9.78 -12.07 59.12
N GLY A 24 9.94 -13.37 59.36
CA GLY A 24 8.89 -14.38 59.24
C GLY A 24 8.37 -14.64 57.82
N ARG A 25 8.81 -13.88 56.82
CA ARG A 25 8.36 -14.03 55.43
C ARG A 25 9.11 -15.15 54.73
N THR A 26 8.35 -15.99 54.04
CA THR A 26 8.87 -17.07 53.20
C THR A 26 9.29 -16.51 51.85
N SER A 27 10.58 -16.55 51.54
CA SER A 27 11.09 -16.26 50.20
C SER A 27 11.38 -17.56 49.49
N LEU A 28 10.80 -17.76 48.30
CA LEU A 28 11.15 -18.85 47.40
C LEU A 28 12.54 -18.55 46.82
N LEU A 29 13.56 -19.24 47.31
CA LEU A 29 14.90 -19.10 46.74
C LEU A 29 14.97 -19.82 45.39
N PRO A 30 15.55 -19.21 44.35
CA PRO A 30 15.70 -19.82 43.05
C PRO A 30 16.80 -20.89 43.12
N GLY A 31 16.42 -22.10 43.47
CA GLY A 31 17.37 -23.19 43.61
C GLY A 31 16.77 -24.46 44.17
N TYR A 32 15.58 -24.87 43.72
CA TYR A 32 15.18 -26.28 43.79
C TYR A 32 13.92 -26.58 42.96
N PHE A 33 14.04 -26.61 41.64
CA PHE A 33 13.20 -27.53 40.89
C PHE A 33 13.93 -28.86 40.91
N ASP A 34 13.43 -29.83 41.67
CA ASP A 34 13.83 -31.22 41.48
C ASP A 34 13.41 -31.62 40.07
N VAL A 35 14.33 -31.53 39.12
CA VAL A 35 14.13 -32.12 37.80
C VAL A 35 14.45 -33.60 37.97
N PRO A 36 13.44 -34.51 37.98
CA PRO A 36 13.73 -35.92 38.07
C PRO A 36 14.63 -36.32 36.90
N ALA A 37 15.67 -37.10 37.17
CA ALA A 37 16.51 -37.66 36.13
C ALA A 37 15.63 -38.47 35.17
N ARG A 38 15.55 -38.05 33.90
CA ARG A 38 14.75 -38.76 32.89
C ARG A 38 15.29 -40.19 32.74
N PRO A 39 14.42 -41.22 32.79
CA PRO A 39 14.85 -42.61 32.65
C PRO A 39 15.48 -42.86 31.28
N ALA A 40 16.54 -43.67 31.25
CA ALA A 40 17.35 -43.92 30.06
C ALA A 40 16.58 -44.57 28.89
N ALA A 41 15.41 -45.18 29.14
CA ALA A 41 14.55 -45.79 28.13
C ALA A 41 14.05 -44.81 27.06
N ASP A 42 13.99 -43.50 27.36
CA ASP A 42 13.57 -42.46 26.41
C ASP A 42 14.68 -42.11 25.38
N ARG A 43 15.93 -42.60 25.56
CA ARG A 43 17.01 -42.37 24.58
C ARG A 43 16.87 -43.23 23.33
N GLU A 44 16.45 -44.48 23.46
CA GLU A 44 16.24 -45.38 22.30
C GLU A 44 14.98 -44.98 21.52
N GLU A 45 13.93 -44.56 22.22
CA GLU A 45 12.68 -44.16 21.59
C GLU A 45 12.81 -42.83 20.81
N ARG A 46 13.65 -41.90 21.26
CA ARG A 46 13.98 -40.68 20.51
C ARG A 46 14.91 -40.92 19.32
N ARG A 47 15.86 -41.86 19.42
CA ARG A 47 16.63 -42.30 18.24
C ARG A 47 15.71 -42.95 17.21
N ALA A 48 14.78 -43.81 17.63
CA ALA A 48 13.80 -44.41 16.72
C ALA A 48 12.86 -43.35 16.07
N ARG A 49 12.56 -42.26 16.78
CA ARG A 49 11.73 -41.17 16.25
C ARG A 49 12.50 -40.22 15.32
N SER A 50 13.79 -39.96 15.54
CA SER A 50 14.59 -39.09 14.67
C SER A 50 14.85 -39.70 13.29
N VAL A 51 14.93 -41.03 13.18
CA VAL A 51 14.98 -41.71 11.87
C VAL A 51 13.60 -41.84 11.22
N ARG A 52 12.50 -41.84 11.98
CA ARG A 52 11.14 -41.91 11.43
C ARG A 52 10.57 -40.54 11.01
N GLY A 53 11.02 -39.44 11.60
CA GLY A 53 10.50 -38.09 11.32
C GLY A 53 10.87 -37.50 9.95
N PHE A 54 11.98 -37.95 9.35
CA PHE A 54 12.37 -37.61 7.97
C PHE A 54 12.07 -38.73 6.96
N ALA A 55 11.44 -39.81 7.41
CA ALA A 55 10.85 -40.83 6.55
C ALA A 55 9.34 -40.59 6.35
N ALA A 56 8.92 -39.33 6.36
CA ALA A 56 7.68 -38.95 5.69
C ALA A 56 7.89 -39.32 4.22
N ALA A 57 7.16 -40.35 3.79
CA ALA A 57 7.12 -40.89 2.45
C ALA A 57 7.64 -39.89 1.42
N SER A 58 8.87 -40.07 0.96
CA SER A 58 9.18 -39.65 -0.39
C SER A 58 8.22 -40.50 -1.25
N PRO A 59 7.18 -39.95 -1.88
CA PRO A 59 6.52 -40.72 -2.92
C PRO A 59 7.63 -41.17 -3.88
N PRO A 60 7.64 -42.44 -4.32
CA PRO A 60 8.65 -42.93 -5.24
C PRO A 60 8.44 -42.27 -6.62
N LEU A 61 8.77 -40.98 -6.71
CA LEU A 61 8.66 -40.17 -7.92
C LEU A 61 9.79 -40.48 -8.91
N LEU A 62 10.71 -41.36 -8.55
CA LEU A 62 11.86 -41.79 -9.37
C LEU A 62 11.92 -43.31 -9.55
N ALA A 63 10.81 -44.02 -9.43
CA ALA A 63 10.73 -45.41 -9.88
C ALA A 63 10.34 -45.43 -11.37
N ASN A 64 11.29 -45.17 -12.28
CA ASN A 64 11.26 -45.41 -13.74
C ASN A 64 9.86 -45.50 -14.41
N ARG A 65 9.01 -44.50 -14.20
CA ARG A 65 7.70 -44.37 -14.85
C ARG A 65 7.80 -43.17 -15.79
N PRO A 66 8.32 -43.34 -17.01
CA PRO A 66 8.53 -42.23 -17.95
C PRO A 66 7.24 -41.43 -18.17
N LEU A 67 6.07 -42.07 -18.05
CA LEU A 67 4.76 -41.44 -18.10
C LEU A 67 4.53 -40.39 -16.98
N GLN A 68 4.93 -40.66 -15.74
CA GLN A 68 4.74 -39.71 -14.63
C GLN A 68 5.66 -38.49 -14.76
N ILE A 69 6.91 -38.72 -15.19
CA ILE A 69 7.85 -37.64 -15.50
C ILE A 69 7.30 -36.79 -16.65
N ALA A 70 6.77 -37.42 -17.71
CA ALA A 70 6.17 -36.72 -18.84
C ALA A 70 4.93 -35.88 -18.42
N ILE A 71 4.05 -36.43 -17.58
CA ILE A 71 2.89 -35.70 -17.05
C ILE A 71 3.34 -34.49 -16.21
N GLY A 72 4.33 -34.67 -15.32
CA GLY A 72 4.87 -33.58 -14.50
C GLY A 72 5.50 -32.47 -15.34
N CYS A 73 6.33 -32.83 -16.32
CA CYS A 73 6.93 -31.88 -17.25
C CYS A 73 5.87 -31.13 -18.08
N PHE A 74 4.83 -31.83 -18.55
CA PHE A 74 3.73 -31.22 -19.29
C PHE A 74 2.95 -30.21 -18.44
N LEU A 75 2.61 -30.58 -17.19
CA LEU A 75 1.92 -29.68 -16.27
C LEU A 75 2.76 -28.44 -15.95
N LEU A 76 4.07 -28.60 -15.74
CA LEU A 76 4.98 -27.47 -15.51
C LEU A 76 5.12 -26.58 -16.76
N ALA A 77 5.15 -27.16 -17.96
CA ALA A 77 5.21 -26.41 -19.20
C ALA A 77 3.91 -25.63 -19.44
N VAL A 78 2.75 -26.23 -19.20
CA VAL A 78 1.44 -25.55 -19.30
C VAL A 78 1.31 -24.45 -18.26
N ALA A 79 1.67 -24.73 -17.00
CA ALA A 79 1.66 -23.72 -15.94
C ALA A 79 2.61 -22.55 -16.25
N GLY A 80 3.81 -22.86 -16.75
CA GLY A 80 4.79 -21.86 -17.21
C GLY A 80 4.25 -21.03 -18.38
N ALA A 81 3.64 -21.65 -19.38
CA ALA A 81 3.04 -20.95 -20.52
C ALA A 81 1.87 -20.04 -20.10
N LEU A 82 1.03 -20.49 -19.16
CA LEU A 82 -0.05 -19.66 -18.61
C LEU A 82 0.49 -18.49 -17.78
N TYR A 83 1.55 -18.71 -17.02
CA TYR A 83 2.22 -17.67 -16.24
C TYR A 83 2.83 -16.60 -17.15
N VAL A 84 3.57 -17.01 -18.19
CA VAL A 84 4.14 -16.08 -19.18
C VAL A 84 3.05 -15.39 -20.02
N GLY A 85 1.99 -16.11 -20.38
CA GLY A 85 0.86 -15.58 -21.14
C GLY A 85 0.11 -14.47 -20.40
N ARG A 86 -0.07 -14.62 -19.07
CA ARG A 86 -0.65 -13.55 -18.24
C ARG A 86 0.30 -12.39 -17.99
N ALA A 87 1.61 -12.62 -17.97
CA ALA A 87 2.60 -11.57 -17.71
C ALA A 87 2.85 -10.65 -18.94
N ARG A 88 2.40 -11.03 -20.14
CA ARG A 88 2.61 -10.28 -21.39
C ARG A 88 1.37 -9.50 -21.84
N THR A 89 0.73 -8.75 -20.95
CA THR A 89 -0.14 -7.68 -21.43
C THR A 89 0.74 -6.56 -21.99
N PRO A 90 0.54 -6.11 -23.25
CA PRO A 90 1.26 -4.94 -23.76
C PRO A 90 1.03 -3.78 -22.80
N GLY A 91 2.13 -3.15 -22.35
CA GLY A 91 2.05 -1.97 -21.49
C GLY A 91 1.38 -0.81 -22.21
N PRO A 92 0.86 0.18 -21.46
CA PRO A 92 0.32 1.40 -22.06
C PRO A 92 1.37 2.07 -22.93
N THR A 93 0.94 2.66 -24.05
CA THR A 93 1.84 3.42 -24.92
C THR A 93 2.33 4.68 -24.19
N PRO A 94 3.49 5.26 -24.55
CA PRO A 94 3.99 6.49 -23.91
C PRO A 94 2.98 7.65 -23.96
N LEU A 95 2.16 7.71 -25.02
CA LEU A 95 1.11 8.72 -25.17
C LEU A 95 -0.03 8.49 -24.17
N GLU A 96 -0.46 7.25 -23.96
CA GLU A 96 -1.49 6.91 -22.98
C GLU A 96 -1.03 7.23 -21.56
N GLU A 97 0.24 6.96 -21.24
CA GLU A 97 0.83 7.30 -19.95
C GLU A 97 0.82 8.82 -19.72
N GLN A 98 1.22 9.60 -20.72
CA GLN A 98 1.13 11.06 -20.67
C GLN A 98 -0.31 11.52 -20.47
N ARG A 99 -1.26 11.05 -21.28
CA ARG A 99 -2.69 11.37 -21.13
C ARG A 99 -3.21 11.06 -19.73
N ALA A 100 -2.86 9.90 -19.18
CA ALA A 100 -3.25 9.52 -17.83
C ALA A 100 -2.65 10.45 -16.75
N LEU A 101 -1.39 10.87 -16.89
CA LEU A 101 -0.76 11.84 -16.00
C LEU A 101 -1.45 13.20 -16.07
N ALA A 102 -1.78 13.68 -17.27
CA ALA A 102 -2.51 14.93 -17.46
C ALA A 102 -3.88 14.89 -16.78
N LEU A 103 -4.64 13.80 -16.96
CA LEU A 103 -5.95 13.62 -16.32
C LEU A 103 -5.85 13.62 -14.79
N ARG A 104 -4.82 12.98 -14.21
CA ARG A 104 -4.60 12.98 -12.75
C ARG A 104 -4.29 14.38 -12.22
N ASN A 105 -3.51 15.16 -12.95
CA ASN A 105 -3.22 16.55 -12.59
C ASN A 105 -4.48 17.41 -12.66
N LEU A 106 -5.28 17.27 -13.72
CA LEU A 106 -6.56 17.97 -13.89
C LEU A 106 -7.53 17.65 -12.75
N GLU A 107 -7.64 16.38 -12.35
CA GLU A 107 -8.47 15.97 -11.22
C GLU A 107 -8.00 16.58 -9.90
N THR A 108 -6.68 16.59 -9.66
CA THR A 108 -6.10 17.21 -8.46
C THR A 108 -6.42 18.70 -8.39
N LEU A 109 -6.25 19.42 -9.51
CA LEU A 109 -6.60 20.84 -9.61
C LEU A 109 -8.10 21.08 -9.43
N ARG A 110 -8.95 20.19 -9.97
CA ARG A 110 -10.40 20.25 -9.81
C ARG A 110 -10.82 20.12 -8.35
N VAL A 111 -10.24 19.17 -7.62
CA VAL A 111 -10.48 19.00 -6.18
C VAL A 111 -10.06 20.25 -5.40
N ALA A 112 -8.89 20.82 -5.71
CA ALA A 112 -8.42 22.06 -5.09
C ALA A 112 -9.37 23.25 -5.34
N LEU A 113 -9.88 23.38 -6.56
CA LEU A 113 -10.87 24.41 -6.93
C LEU A 113 -12.18 24.24 -6.15
N GLU A 114 -12.66 23.02 -5.98
CA GLU A 114 -13.87 22.75 -5.19
C GLU A 114 -13.66 23.09 -3.71
N GLN A 115 -12.48 22.78 -3.17
CA GLN A 115 -12.14 23.12 -1.80
C GLN A 115 -12.06 24.64 -1.59
N MET A 116 -11.49 25.38 -2.55
CA MET A 116 -11.50 26.84 -2.52
C MET A 116 -12.94 27.38 -2.58
N ARG A 117 -13.77 26.85 -3.47
CA ARG A 117 -15.19 27.22 -3.56
C ARG A 117 -15.93 26.96 -2.24
N SER A 118 -15.67 25.84 -1.58
CA SER A 118 -16.30 25.53 -0.29
C SER A 118 -15.93 26.54 0.82
N HIS A 119 -14.74 27.15 0.74
CA HIS A 119 -14.26 28.09 1.75
C HIS A 119 -14.61 29.55 1.44
N VAL A 120 -14.48 29.96 0.17
CA VAL A 120 -14.66 31.36 -0.28
C VAL A 120 -16.07 31.58 -0.86
N GLY A 121 -16.75 30.53 -1.29
CA GLY A 121 -18.09 30.57 -1.88
C GLY A 121 -18.12 30.75 -3.40
N ARG A 122 -16.96 30.93 -4.06
CA ARG A 122 -16.83 31.11 -5.51
C ARG A 122 -15.56 30.46 -6.05
N TYR A 123 -15.55 30.15 -7.35
CA TYR A 123 -14.30 29.81 -8.04
C TYR A 123 -13.46 31.07 -8.33
N PRO A 124 -12.14 30.93 -8.50
CA PRO A 124 -11.28 32.00 -9.01
C PRO A 124 -11.81 32.59 -10.31
N LEU A 125 -11.67 33.89 -10.51
CA LEU A 125 -12.01 34.50 -11.80
C LEU A 125 -10.92 34.16 -12.84
N SER A 126 -11.27 34.20 -14.12
CA SER A 126 -10.30 33.97 -15.21
C SER A 126 -9.09 34.92 -15.16
N GLY A 127 -9.22 36.11 -14.57
CA GLY A 127 -8.12 37.05 -14.36
C GLY A 127 -7.21 36.73 -13.16
N GLU A 128 -7.73 36.03 -12.16
CA GLU A 128 -6.95 35.54 -11.01
C GLU A 128 -6.23 34.23 -11.38
N GLY A 129 -6.88 33.42 -12.22
CA GLY A 129 -6.34 32.18 -12.78
C GLY A 129 -6.12 31.09 -11.73
N LEU A 130 -5.27 30.11 -12.06
CA LEU A 130 -4.92 29.01 -11.14
C LEU A 130 -3.93 29.45 -10.05
N VAL A 131 -3.37 30.67 -10.13
CA VAL A 131 -2.39 31.19 -9.17
C VAL A 131 -3.03 31.44 -7.79
N SER A 132 -4.33 31.74 -7.75
CA SER A 132 -5.09 31.92 -6.50
C SER A 132 -5.19 30.65 -5.64
N LEU A 133 -4.87 29.48 -6.21
CA LEU A 133 -4.78 28.22 -5.46
C LEU A 133 -3.48 28.12 -4.65
N MET A 134 -2.41 28.81 -5.08
CA MET A 134 -1.11 28.81 -4.42
C MET A 134 -0.95 30.01 -3.49
N HIS A 135 -1.33 31.20 -3.95
CA HIS A 135 -1.17 32.45 -3.21
C HIS A 135 -2.53 33.04 -2.86
N ASP A 136 -2.64 33.59 -1.64
CA ASP A 136 -3.86 34.26 -1.20
C ASP A 136 -4.11 35.51 -2.06
N PRO A 137 -5.20 35.55 -2.85
CA PRO A 137 -5.59 36.76 -3.59
C PRO A 137 -6.22 37.86 -2.71
N GLY A 138 -6.24 37.69 -1.38
CA GLY A 138 -6.89 38.60 -0.43
C GLY A 138 -8.38 38.30 -0.25
N LEU A 139 -8.79 37.04 -0.46
CA LEU A 139 -10.19 36.65 -0.39
C LEU A 139 -10.59 36.23 1.02
N ALA A 140 -11.69 36.81 1.52
CA ALA A 140 -12.25 36.44 2.82
C ALA A 140 -12.61 34.95 2.85
N GLY A 141 -12.05 34.21 3.82
CA GLY A 141 -12.29 32.77 3.98
C GLY A 141 -11.27 31.87 3.30
N TRP A 142 -10.26 32.40 2.59
CA TRP A 142 -9.14 31.58 2.09
C TRP A 142 -8.37 30.95 3.26
N LYS A 143 -8.18 29.62 3.23
CA LYS A 143 -7.62 28.85 4.37
C LYS A 143 -6.19 28.36 4.20
N GLY A 144 -5.56 28.65 3.06
CA GLY A 144 -4.22 28.16 2.77
C GLY A 144 -4.04 27.77 1.31
N PRO A 145 -2.80 27.46 0.91
CA PRO A 145 -2.52 26.98 -0.43
C PRO A 145 -3.22 25.63 -0.62
N TYR A 146 -4.16 25.59 -1.55
CA TYR A 146 -4.87 24.36 -1.93
C TYR A 146 -4.00 23.47 -2.81
N VAL A 147 -3.01 24.06 -3.47
CA VAL A 147 -2.01 23.40 -4.29
C VAL A 147 -0.63 23.93 -3.91
N LEU A 148 0.34 23.03 -3.74
CA LEU A 148 1.71 23.41 -3.41
C LEU A 148 2.47 23.94 -4.63
N GLU A 149 2.25 23.31 -5.79
CA GLU A 149 2.91 23.66 -7.04
C GLU A 149 1.99 23.37 -8.23
N LEU A 150 1.90 24.32 -9.15
CA LEU A 150 1.24 24.12 -10.44
C LEU A 150 2.19 23.35 -11.37
N LYS A 151 2.04 22.03 -11.39
CA LYS A 151 2.78 21.19 -12.33
C LYS A 151 2.23 21.41 -13.75
N PRO A 152 3.09 21.65 -14.77
CA PRO A 152 2.62 21.70 -16.14
C PRO A 152 2.11 20.32 -16.58
N ASP A 153 1.42 20.30 -17.72
CA ASP A 153 1.01 19.06 -18.35
C ASP A 153 2.24 18.27 -18.87
N PRO A 154 2.09 16.98 -19.24
CA PRO A 154 3.19 16.16 -19.75
C PRO A 154 3.85 16.70 -21.02
N TRP A 155 3.16 17.58 -21.74
CA TRP A 155 3.66 18.28 -22.93
C TRP A 155 4.29 19.63 -22.60
N GLN A 156 4.56 19.89 -21.31
CA GLN A 156 5.16 21.11 -20.77
C GLN A 156 4.35 22.39 -21.02
N ARG A 157 3.04 22.25 -21.19
CA ARG A 157 2.10 23.35 -21.37
C ARG A 157 1.32 23.60 -20.07
N GLN A 158 0.87 24.83 -19.92
CA GLN A 158 0.02 25.21 -18.79
C GLN A 158 -1.41 24.76 -19.04
N PHE A 159 -2.13 24.41 -17.97
CA PHE A 159 -3.55 24.10 -18.06
C PHE A 159 -4.36 25.35 -18.39
N LEU A 160 -5.33 25.18 -19.28
CA LEU A 160 -6.23 26.25 -19.68
C LEU A 160 -7.40 26.31 -18.72
N TYR A 161 -7.61 27.51 -18.18
CA TYR A 161 -8.59 27.79 -17.15
C TYR A 161 -9.53 28.90 -17.60
N VAL A 162 -10.83 28.64 -17.58
CA VAL A 162 -11.87 29.64 -17.83
C VAL A 162 -12.94 29.49 -16.77
N SER A 163 -13.24 30.59 -16.07
CA SER A 163 -14.32 30.65 -15.09
C SER A 163 -15.08 31.97 -15.14
N ASP A 164 -16.40 31.86 -14.94
CA ASP A 164 -17.36 32.95 -14.71
C ASP A 164 -17.66 33.15 -13.20
N GLY A 165 -16.96 32.43 -12.32
CA GLY A 165 -17.14 32.40 -10.86
C GLY A 165 -18.13 31.34 -10.36
N THR A 166 -19.02 30.82 -11.22
CA THR A 166 -20.01 29.78 -10.88
C THR A 166 -19.69 28.45 -11.54
N ASN A 167 -19.30 28.49 -12.80
CA ASN A 167 -18.84 27.40 -13.63
C ASN A 167 -17.34 27.53 -13.87
N VAL A 168 -16.70 26.38 -14.04
CA VAL A 168 -15.27 26.31 -14.32
C VAL A 168 -15.02 25.29 -15.41
N LEU A 169 -14.28 25.72 -16.42
CA LEU A 169 -13.74 24.89 -17.49
C LEU A 169 -12.23 24.82 -17.28
N LEU A 170 -11.75 23.61 -17.02
CA LEU A 170 -10.33 23.30 -16.84
C LEU A 170 -9.97 22.16 -17.79
N TYR A 171 -9.01 22.41 -18.69
CA TYR A 171 -8.62 21.46 -19.71
C TYR A 171 -7.14 21.60 -20.10
N SER A 172 -6.56 20.55 -20.67
CA SER A 172 -5.24 20.56 -21.32
C SER A 172 -5.42 20.49 -22.83
N ALA A 173 -4.60 21.27 -23.55
CA ALA A 173 -4.56 21.31 -25.02
C ALA A 173 -3.95 20.04 -25.65
N GLY A 174 -3.72 18.99 -24.86
CA GLY A 174 -3.30 17.70 -25.37
C GLY A 174 -1.91 17.68 -26.05
N PRO A 175 -1.61 16.63 -26.82
CA PRO A 175 -0.34 16.47 -27.52
C PRO A 175 -0.14 17.47 -28.66
N ASP A 176 -1.19 17.81 -29.40
CA ASP A 176 -1.19 18.77 -30.50
C ASP A 176 -0.94 20.21 -30.01
N GLY A 177 -1.45 20.56 -28.82
CA GLY A 177 -1.23 21.86 -28.20
C GLY A 177 -2.08 22.97 -28.76
N LEU A 178 -3.05 22.61 -29.58
CA LEU A 178 -4.06 23.52 -30.05
C LEU A 178 -5.20 23.43 -29.05
N PRO A 179 -5.67 24.56 -28.50
CA PRO A 179 -6.88 24.53 -27.68
C PRO A 179 -8.11 24.31 -28.56
N ARG A 180 -9.12 23.64 -28.02
CA ARG A 180 -10.43 23.37 -28.66
C ARG A 180 -10.36 22.36 -29.81
N THR A 181 -9.42 21.43 -29.76
CA THR A 181 -9.38 20.26 -30.65
C THR A 181 -9.98 19.03 -29.97
N ALA A 182 -10.24 17.98 -30.74
CA ALA A 182 -10.79 16.72 -30.22
C ALA A 182 -9.86 16.00 -29.24
N ASP A 183 -8.57 16.35 -29.24
CA ASP A 183 -7.53 15.80 -28.37
C ASP A 183 -7.45 16.48 -26.98
N ASP A 184 -8.27 17.50 -26.74
CA ASP A 184 -8.34 18.19 -25.46
C ASP A 184 -8.73 17.25 -24.32
N LEU A 185 -7.97 17.29 -23.23
CA LEU A 185 -8.24 16.49 -22.04
C LEU A 185 -8.98 17.35 -21.02
N MET A 186 -10.17 16.90 -20.63
CA MET A 186 -10.98 17.53 -19.58
C MET A 186 -11.17 16.55 -18.43
N ALA A 187 -11.10 17.03 -17.18
CA ALA A 187 -11.49 16.21 -16.05
C ALA A 187 -13.00 15.93 -16.10
N PRO A 188 -13.44 14.69 -15.81
CA PRO A 188 -14.86 14.38 -15.73
C PRO A 188 -15.53 15.26 -14.68
N ARG A 189 -16.72 15.79 -15.00
CA ARG A 189 -17.43 16.72 -14.10
C ARG A 189 -17.86 16.07 -12.77
N THR A 190 -17.87 14.75 -12.67
CA THR A 190 -18.31 14.03 -11.46
C THR A 190 -17.65 12.65 -11.35
N ALA A 191 -17.54 12.17 -10.10
CA ALA A 191 -17.16 10.79 -9.75
C ALA A 191 -18.01 9.71 -10.45
N ALA A 192 -19.17 10.07 -11.03
CA ALA A 192 -20.04 9.16 -11.78
C ALA A 192 -19.50 8.75 -13.15
N ALA A 193 -18.62 9.55 -13.78
CA ALA A 193 -18.07 9.20 -15.10
C ALA A 193 -16.85 8.26 -15.04
N ALA A 194 -16.34 7.95 -13.84
CA ALA A 194 -15.22 7.03 -13.65
C ALA A 194 -15.65 5.54 -13.63
N MET A 195 -16.95 5.24 -13.60
CA MET A 195 -17.48 3.88 -13.54
C MET A 195 -18.26 3.50 -14.82
N GLY A 196 -17.53 3.35 -15.93
CA GLY A 196 -17.98 2.57 -17.09
C GLY A 196 -18.71 3.35 -18.19
N GLY A 197 -18.03 3.51 -19.32
CA GLY A 197 -18.62 3.93 -20.59
C GLY A 197 -17.84 5.08 -21.23
N GLU A 198 -17.17 4.79 -22.35
CA GLU A 198 -16.70 5.82 -23.27
C GLU A 198 -17.81 6.85 -23.55
N PRO A 199 -17.57 8.16 -23.38
CA PRO A 199 -18.35 9.13 -24.10
C PRO A 199 -17.67 9.39 -25.45
N CYS A 200 -18.25 8.82 -26.51
CA CYS A 200 -18.14 9.39 -27.85
C CYS A 200 -18.67 10.83 -27.78
N ILE A 201 -17.78 11.78 -27.60
CA ILE A 201 -18.08 13.22 -27.66
C ILE A 201 -18.19 13.62 -29.14
N THR A 202 -19.36 13.39 -29.73
CA THR A 202 -19.78 14.13 -30.92
C THR A 202 -20.11 15.55 -30.48
N VAL A 203 -19.18 16.47 -30.72
CA VAL A 203 -19.42 17.91 -30.58
C VAL A 203 -20.20 18.36 -31.81
N ASP A 204 -21.53 18.45 -31.69
CA ASP A 204 -22.39 19.09 -32.68
C ASP A 204 -22.65 20.52 -32.20
N LEU A 205 -22.14 21.52 -32.94
CA LEU A 205 -22.35 22.94 -32.68
C LEU A 205 -23.01 23.58 -33.92
N PRO A 206 -24.10 24.34 -33.75
CA PRO A 206 -24.76 25.03 -34.87
C PRO A 206 -23.91 26.17 -35.43
N ARG A 207 -24.06 26.38 -36.75
CA ARG A 207 -23.39 27.41 -37.57
C ARG A 207 -23.68 28.85 -37.13
#